data_AF-A0A2V9G415-F1
#
_entry.id   AF-A0A2V9G415-F1
#
_cell.length_a   1.000
_cell.length_b   1.000
_cell.length_c   1.000
_cell.angle_alpha   90.00
_cell.angle_beta   90.00
_cell.angle_gamma   90.00
#
_symmetry.space_group_name_H-M   'P 1'
#
loop_
_entity.id
_entity.type
_entity.pdbx_description
1 polymer ?
#
loop_
_entity_poly.entity_id
_entity_poly.type
_entity_poly.pdbx_seq_one_letter_code
_entity_poly.pdbx_strand_id
1 'polypeptide(L)'
;MANADLVRKLDAAIAEWSLLKHPFYQDWQAGKLSREALKLYAAQYYRHVEAFPKHLRMLAARTEGPLQSLIRENLAEEENPAGPHPKLWRDFAAAVGVGEDDITCCRKQWRHSTLTNRRCRKLRRRRLMD
;
A
#
# COMPACT_ATOMS: atom_id res chain seq x y z
N MET A 1 -2.52 20.32 29.46
CA MET A 1 -3.94 20.33 29.07
C MET A 1 -4.15 20.44 27.55
N ALA A 2 -3.43 21.31 26.83
CA ALA A 2 -3.57 21.46 25.36
C ALA A 2 -3.34 20.16 24.56
N ASN A 3 -2.36 19.34 24.93
CA ASN A 3 -2.10 18.06 24.25
C ASN A 3 -3.25 17.07 24.40
N ALA A 4 -3.98 17.09 25.52
CA ALA A 4 -5.11 16.18 25.73
C ALA A 4 -6.31 16.56 24.85
N ASP A 5 -6.56 17.85 24.65
CA ASP A 5 -7.61 18.32 23.73
C ASP A 5 -7.26 18.02 22.27
N LEU A 6 -6.00 18.20 21.87
CA LEU A 6 -5.53 17.82 20.53
C LEU A 6 -5.67 16.32 20.28
N VAL A 7 -5.21 15.48 21.22
CA VAL A 7 -5.33 14.02 21.11
C VAL A 7 -6.80 13.61 20.98
N ARG A 8 -7.69 14.18 21.80
CA ARG A 8 -9.14 13.92 21.69
C ARG A 8 -9.71 14.30 20.32
N LYS A 9 -9.25 15.39 19.71
CA LYS A 9 -9.68 15.80 18.35
C LYS A 9 -9.17 14.83 17.29
N LEU A 10 -7.94 14.34 17.42
CA LEU A 10 -7.40 13.30 16.54
C LEU A 10 -8.18 11.99 16.68
N ASP A 11 -8.47 11.57 17.92
CA ASP A 11 -9.26 10.35 18.18
C ASP A 11 -10.66 10.45 17.59
N ALA A 12 -11.32 11.61 17.72
CA ALA A 12 -12.64 11.84 17.12
C ALA A 12 -12.59 11.74 15.59
N ALA A 13 -11.58 12.34 14.95
CA ALA A 13 -11.40 12.26 13.50
C ALA A 13 -11.09 10.82 13.03
N ILE A 14 -10.27 10.08 13.76
CA ILE A 14 -9.99 8.65 13.48
C ILE A 14 -11.27 7.82 13.63
N ALA A 15 -12.10 8.10 14.64
CA ALA A 15 -13.34 7.37 14.89
C ALA A 15 -14.40 7.61 13.81
N GLU A 16 -14.48 8.84 13.29
CA GLU A 16 -15.36 9.25 12.19
C GLU A 16 -14.93 8.59 10.87
N TRP A 17 -13.63 8.68 10.53
CA TRP A 17 -13.07 8.18 9.27
C TRP A 17 -12.37 6.83 9.42
N SER A 18 -12.85 6.01 10.35
CA SER A 18 -12.19 4.77 10.72
C SER A 18 -12.14 3.80 9.55
N LEU A 19 -10.92 3.56 9.05
CA LEU A 19 -10.65 2.61 7.98
C LEU A 19 -11.20 1.22 8.29
N LEU A 20 -11.15 0.82 9.58
CA LEU A 20 -11.62 -0.48 10.04
C LEU A 20 -13.14 -0.63 9.98
N LYS A 21 -13.91 0.47 9.96
CA LYS A 21 -15.38 0.41 9.77
C LYS A 21 -15.77 0.32 8.29
N HIS A 22 -14.84 0.53 7.36
CA HIS A 22 -15.15 0.48 5.94
C HIS A 22 -15.53 -0.96 5.50
N PRO A 23 -16.60 -1.16 4.70
CA PRO A 23 -17.07 -2.50 4.32
C PRO A 23 -15.98 -3.39 3.73
N PHE A 24 -15.09 -2.83 2.90
CA PHE A 24 -13.93 -3.57 2.36
C PHE A 24 -13.05 -4.20 3.44
N TYR A 25 -12.75 -3.47 4.53
CA TYR A 25 -11.89 -3.99 5.61
C TYR A 25 -12.63 -4.99 6.49
N GLN A 26 -13.93 -4.83 6.68
CA GLN A 26 -14.78 -5.83 7.35
C GLN A 26 -14.80 -7.14 6.57
N ASP A 27 -15.02 -7.07 5.25
CA ASP A 27 -14.99 -8.26 4.39
C ASP A 27 -13.59 -8.87 4.27
N TRP A 28 -12.53 -8.05 4.27
CA TRP A 28 -11.15 -8.52 4.31
C TRP A 28 -10.90 -9.37 5.56
N GLN A 29 -11.21 -8.82 6.74
CA GLN A 29 -11.02 -9.50 8.02
C GLN A 29 -11.87 -10.75 8.15
N ALA A 30 -13.08 -10.74 7.58
CA ALA A 30 -13.99 -11.88 7.59
C ALA A 30 -13.66 -12.93 6.49
N GLY A 31 -12.66 -12.71 5.64
CA GLY A 31 -12.32 -13.60 4.53
C GLY A 31 -13.39 -13.68 3.43
N LYS A 32 -14.23 -12.64 3.29
CA LYS A 32 -15.37 -12.58 2.36
C LYS A 32 -15.05 -11.90 1.03
N LEU A 33 -13.88 -11.29 0.88
CA LEU A 33 -13.49 -10.64 -0.36
C LEU A 33 -13.37 -11.65 -1.51
N SER A 34 -13.88 -11.26 -2.68
CA SER A 34 -13.64 -12.02 -3.90
C SER A 34 -12.17 -11.97 -4.29
N ARG A 35 -11.73 -12.96 -5.08
CA ARG A 35 -10.36 -13.00 -5.60
C ARG A 35 -10.06 -11.78 -6.47
N GLU A 36 -11.03 -11.30 -7.24
CA GLU A 36 -10.91 -10.10 -8.07
C GLU A 36 -10.70 -8.84 -7.23
N ALA A 37 -11.41 -8.70 -6.11
CA ALA A 37 -11.24 -7.58 -5.18
C ALA A 37 -9.85 -7.60 -4.53
N LEU A 38 -9.39 -8.78 -4.10
CA LEU A 38 -8.04 -8.96 -3.55
C LEU A 38 -6.95 -8.60 -4.57
N LYS A 39 -7.10 -9.05 -5.83
CA LYS A 39 -6.17 -8.72 -6.91
C LYS A 39 -6.09 -7.22 -7.17
N LEU A 40 -7.25 -6.56 -7.26
CA LEU A 40 -7.31 -5.11 -7.49
C LEU A 40 -6.63 -4.35 -6.35
N TYR A 41 -6.97 -4.70 -5.10
CA TYR A 41 -6.38 -4.09 -3.92
C TYR A 41 -4.87 -4.32 -3.84
N ALA A 42 -4.40 -5.56 -4.03
CA ALA A 42 -2.97 -5.89 -3.99
C ALA A 42 -2.17 -5.07 -5.01
N ALA A 43 -2.68 -4.92 -6.24
CA ALA A 43 -2.04 -4.13 -7.29
C ALA A 43 -2.03 -2.62 -6.97
N GLN A 44 -3.13 -2.07 -6.44
CA GLN A 44 -3.23 -0.64 -6.11
C GLN A 44 -2.39 -0.28 -4.88
N TYR A 45 -2.50 -1.08 -3.80
CA TYR A 45 -1.86 -0.81 -2.53
C TYR A 45 -0.33 -0.99 -2.59
N TYR A 46 0.18 -1.81 -3.52
CA TYR A 46 1.62 -1.99 -3.69
C TYR A 46 2.37 -0.68 -3.94
N ARG A 47 1.73 0.34 -4.55
CA ARG A 47 2.34 1.66 -4.74
C ARG A 47 2.68 2.35 -3.41
N HIS A 48 1.84 2.15 -2.39
CA HIS A 48 2.12 2.64 -1.05
C HIS A 48 3.28 1.85 -0.43
N VAL A 49 3.22 0.52 -0.48
CA VAL A 49 4.26 -0.37 0.07
C VAL A 49 5.63 -0.08 -0.54
N GLU A 50 5.72 0.12 -1.85
CA GLU A 50 6.97 0.45 -2.54
C GLU A 50 7.52 1.84 -2.14
N ALA A 51 6.64 2.82 -1.90
CA ALA A 51 7.04 4.18 -1.59
C ALA A 51 7.38 4.40 -0.10
N PHE A 52 6.83 3.58 0.80
CA PHE A 52 6.90 3.79 2.23
C PHE A 52 8.33 3.82 2.80
N PRO A 53 9.27 2.93 2.40
CA PRO A 53 10.66 3.01 2.88
C PRO A 53 11.33 4.34 2.52
N LYS A 54 11.04 4.89 1.34
CA LYS A 54 11.53 6.23 0.95
C LYS A 54 11.01 7.33 1.87
N HIS A 55 9.74 7.27 2.27
CA HIS A 55 9.18 8.23 3.21
C HIS A 55 9.87 8.17 4.58
N LEU A 56 10.14 6.96 5.09
CA LEU A 56 10.86 6.77 6.34
C LEU A 56 12.31 7.28 6.26
N ARG A 57 13.02 7.04 5.14
CA ARG A 57 14.36 7.62 4.92
C ARG A 57 14.34 9.16 4.98
N MET A 58 13.38 9.79 4.29
CA MET A 58 13.25 11.25 4.31
C MET A 58 12.90 11.78 5.69
N LEU A 59 12.04 11.07 6.43
CA LEU A 59 11.68 11.43 7.80
C LEU A 59 12.89 11.30 8.74
N ALA A 60 13.64 10.20 8.65
CA ALA A 60 14.85 9.97 9.44
C ALA A 60 15.91 11.05 9.18
N ALA A 61 16.08 11.50 7.93
CA ALA A 61 17.03 12.55 7.57
C ALA A 61 16.67 13.94 8.13
N ARG A 62 15.39 14.16 8.48
CA ARG A 62 14.87 15.44 8.98
C ARG A 62 14.58 15.44 10.48
N THR A 63 14.77 14.31 11.16
CA THR A 63 14.40 14.14 12.56
C THR A 63 15.65 14.00 13.41
N GLU A 64 15.73 14.84 14.45
CA GLU A 64 16.79 14.81 15.45
C GLU A 64 16.26 14.33 16.80
N GLY A 65 17.17 13.93 17.68
CA GLY A 65 16.82 13.57 19.05
C GLY A 65 16.18 12.19 19.20
N PRO A 66 15.42 11.95 20.29
CA PRO A 66 15.02 10.61 20.73
C PRO A 66 14.15 9.82 19.74
N LEU A 67 13.47 10.48 18.80
CA LEU A 67 12.63 9.82 17.80
C LEU A 67 13.42 9.17 16.66
N GLN A 68 14.70 9.51 16.49
CA GLN A 68 15.49 9.03 15.37
C GLN A 68 15.68 7.51 15.41
N SER A 69 15.88 6.92 16.59
CA SER A 69 16.02 5.46 16.73
C SER A 69 14.75 4.73 16.30
N LEU A 70 13.58 5.19 16.75
CA LEU A 70 12.28 4.61 16.41
C LEU A 70 12.01 4.66 14.90
N ILE A 71 12.31 5.78 14.23
CA ILE A 71 12.11 5.88 12.77
C ILE A 71 13.08 4.96 12.03
N ARG A 72 14.32 4.81 12.51
CA ARG A 72 15.32 3.91 11.91
C ARG A 72 14.96 2.44 12.13
N GLU A 73 14.37 2.10 13.26
CA GLU A 73 13.84 0.75 13.54
C GLU A 73 12.74 0.41 12.53
N ASN A 74 11.72 1.26 12.40
CA ASN A 74 10.67 1.07 11.38
C ASN A 74 11.26 0.94 9.97
N LEU A 75 12.25 1.77 9.62
CA LEU A 75 12.90 1.69 8.30
C LEU A 75 13.65 0.35 8.11
N ALA A 76 14.32 -0.15 9.14
CA ALA A 76 15.05 -1.40 9.09
C ALA A 76 14.11 -2.61 8.92
N GLU A 77 12.91 -2.56 9.52
CA GLU A 77 11.88 -3.58 9.30
C GLU A 77 11.39 -3.58 7.85
N GLU A 78 11.05 -2.40 7.32
CA GLU A 78 10.59 -2.25 5.93
C GLU A 78 11.63 -2.73 4.90
N GLU A 79 12.92 -2.55 5.20
CA GLU A 79 14.07 -2.87 4.33
C GLU A 79 14.79 -4.16 4.71
N ASN A 80 14.20 -4.99 5.58
CA ASN A 80 14.83 -6.21 6.06
C ASN A 80 15.35 -7.08 4.89
N PRO A 81 16.65 -7.38 4.79
CA PRO A 81 17.20 -8.12 3.65
C PRO A 81 16.62 -9.53 3.47
N ALA A 82 16.17 -10.17 4.55
CA ALA A 82 15.56 -11.50 4.50
C ALA A 82 14.14 -11.48 3.89
N GLY A 83 13.45 -10.34 3.97
CA GLY A 83 12.06 -10.23 3.54
C GLY A 83 11.62 -8.76 3.50
N PRO A 84 12.12 -7.96 2.54
CA PRO A 84 11.73 -6.56 2.48
C PRO A 84 10.24 -6.49 2.14
N HIS A 85 9.50 -5.59 2.79
CA HIS A 85 8.04 -5.53 2.67
C HIS A 85 7.54 -5.42 1.21
N PRO A 86 8.19 -4.67 0.29
CA PRO A 86 7.82 -4.69 -1.12
C PRO A 86 7.93 -6.07 -1.78
N LYS A 87 8.88 -6.92 -1.37
CA LYS A 87 8.96 -8.29 -1.86
C LYS A 87 7.81 -9.13 -1.30
N LEU A 88 7.60 -9.10 0.02
CA LEU A 88 6.53 -9.87 0.67
C LEU A 88 5.14 -9.53 0.08
N TRP A 89 4.90 -8.26 -0.21
CA TRP A 89 3.64 -7.83 -0.83
C TRP A 89 3.51 -8.32 -2.28
N ARG A 90 4.60 -8.33 -3.05
CA ARG A 90 4.58 -8.91 -4.42
C ARG A 90 4.31 -10.40 -4.39
N ASP A 91 4.91 -11.13 -3.45
CA ASP A 91 4.65 -12.57 -3.28
C ASP A 91 3.16 -12.82 -2.96
N PHE A 92 2.56 -12.01 -2.08
CA PHE A 92 1.11 -12.04 -1.82
C PHE A 92 0.28 -11.72 -3.07
N ALA A 93 0.64 -10.66 -3.81
CA ALA A 93 -0.05 -10.25 -5.02
C ALA A 93 -0.01 -11.35 -6.10
N ALA A 94 1.15 -11.99 -6.28
CA ALA A 94 1.33 -13.12 -7.18
C ALA A 94 0.47 -14.32 -6.75
N ALA A 95 0.41 -14.64 -5.46
CA ALA A 95 -0.41 -15.73 -4.93
C ALA A 95 -1.92 -15.53 -5.19
N VAL A 96 -2.41 -14.28 -5.12
CA VAL A 96 -3.80 -13.95 -5.49
C VAL A 96 -4.01 -13.81 -7.01
N GLY A 97 -2.95 -13.92 -7.82
CA GLY A 97 -3.01 -13.99 -9.28
C GLY A 97 -2.85 -12.64 -10.00
N VAL A 98 -2.15 -11.67 -9.39
CA VAL A 98 -1.69 -10.44 -10.06
C VAL A 98 -0.37 -10.73 -10.78
N GLY A 99 -0.26 -10.33 -12.05
CA GLY A 99 0.98 -10.47 -12.81
C GLY A 99 1.97 -9.32 -12.52
N GLU A 100 3.27 -9.56 -12.72
CA GLU A 100 4.34 -8.57 -12.51
C GLU A 100 4.12 -7.26 -13.31
N ASP A 101 3.62 -7.36 -14.54
CA ASP A 101 3.28 -6.18 -15.34
C ASP A 101 2.12 -5.38 -14.73
N ASP A 102 1.12 -6.04 -14.13
CA ASP A 102 -0.05 -5.36 -13.57
C ASP A 102 0.29 -4.66 -12.24
N ILE A 103 1.18 -5.23 -11.43
CA ILE A 103 1.62 -4.64 -10.14
C ILE A 103 2.57 -3.45 -10.34
N THR A 104 3.41 -3.47 -11.37
CA THR A 104 4.34 -2.37 -11.69
C THR A 104 3.70 -1.27 -12.53
N CYS A 105 2.73 -1.61 -13.39
CA CYS A 105 2.12 -0.67 -14.33
C CYS A 105 0.83 -0.01 -13.81
N CYS A 106 0.39 -0.32 -12.57
CA CYS A 106 -0.75 0.33 -11.94
C CYS A 106 -0.45 1.83 -11.72
N ARG A 107 -0.71 2.61 -12.76
CA ARG A 107 -0.51 4.05 -12.84
C ARG A 107 -1.60 4.74 -12.03
N LYS A 108 -1.25 5.72 -11.20
CA LYS A 108 -2.12 6.60 -10.37
C LYS A 108 -3.61 6.59 -10.80
N GLN A 109 -4.38 5.60 -10.37
CA GLN A 109 -5.81 5.50 -10.63
C GLN A 109 -6.55 6.15 -9.47
N TRP A 110 -6.41 7.48 -9.35
CA TRP A 110 -7.36 8.26 -8.56
C TRP A 110 -7.98 9.33 -9.44
N ARG A 111 -8.87 8.90 -10.32
CA ARG A 111 -9.98 9.67 -10.85
C ARG A 111 -11.17 8.72 -10.97
N HIS A 112 -12.28 9.09 -10.35
CA HIS A 112 -13.56 8.42 -10.55
C HIS A 112 -13.88 8.36 -12.06
N SER A 113 -14.48 7.25 -12.48
CA SER A 113 -14.94 6.91 -13.84
C SER A 113 -13.95 6.14 -14.73
N THR A 114 -14.41 4.93 -15.08
CA THR A 114 -14.23 4.23 -16.36
C THR A 114 -12.94 4.52 -17.12
N LEU A 115 -11.99 3.58 -17.13
CA LEU A 115 -11.27 3.17 -18.35
C LEU A 115 -10.40 1.95 -18.09
N THR A 116 -10.86 0.86 -18.69
CA THR A 116 -10.19 -0.43 -18.94
C THR A 116 -8.67 -0.36 -19.13
N ASN A 117 -8.00 -1.37 -18.58
CA ASN A 117 -6.62 -1.83 -18.79
C ASN A 117 -6.28 -2.11 -20.28
N ARG A 118 -6.42 -1.11 -21.17
CA ARG A 118 -6.18 -1.22 -22.62
C ARG A 118 -4.71 -1.06 -23.00
N ARG A 119 -3.88 -0.44 -22.14
CA ARG A 119 -2.46 -0.20 -22.42
C ARG A 119 -1.53 -1.36 -21.99
N CYS A 120 -1.77 -2.06 -20.88
CA CYS A 120 -0.98 -3.27 -20.57
C CYS A 120 -1.26 -4.41 -21.56
N ARG A 121 -2.51 -4.54 -22.06
CA ARG A 121 -2.82 -5.48 -23.16
C ARG A 121 -2.03 -5.22 -24.45
N LYS A 122 -1.73 -3.96 -24.79
CA LYS A 122 -0.92 -3.62 -25.99
C LYS A 122 0.55 -4.01 -25.83
N LEU A 123 1.12 -3.95 -24.62
CA LEU A 123 2.47 -4.42 -24.34
C LEU A 123 2.55 -5.95 -24.35
N ARG A 124 1.52 -6.65 -23.86
CA ARG A 124 1.42 -8.12 -23.91
C ARG A 124 1.34 -8.69 -25.33
N ARG A 125 0.74 -7.96 -26.29
CA ARG A 125 0.66 -8.40 -27.70
C ARG A 125 1.96 -8.22 -28.50
N ARG A 126 2.86 -7.30 -28.09
CA ARG A 126 4.16 -7.14 -28.76
C ARG A 126 5.17 -8.21 -28.34
N ARG A 127 5.14 -8.67 -27.10
CA ARG A 127 6.08 -9.67 -26.57
C ARG A 127 5.75 -11.13 -26.92
N LEU A 128 4.64 -11.38 -27.61
CA LEU A 128 4.21 -12.72 -28.08
C LEU A 128 4.36 -12.88 -29.60
N MET A 129 4.91 -11.87 -30.28
CA MET A 129 5.18 -11.88 -31.73
C MET A 129 6.67 -11.70 -32.05
N ASP A 130 7.53 -11.74 -31.03
CA ASP A 130 9.00 -11.80 -31.12
C ASP A 130 9.48 -13.15 -30.54
#